data_AF-A0A6N0NY98-F1
#
_entry.id   AF-A0A6N0NY98-F1
#
_cell.length_a   1.000
_cell.length_b   1.000
_cell.length_c   1.000
_cell.angle_alpha   90.00
_cell.angle_beta   90.00
_cell.angle_gamma   90.00
#
_symmetry.space_group_name_H-M   'P 1'
#
loop_
_entity.id
_entity.type
_entity.pdbx_description
1 polymer ?
#
loop_
_entity_poly.entity_id
_entity_poly.type
_entity_poly.pdbx_seq_one_letter_code
_entity_poly.pdbx_strand_id
1 'polypeptide(L)'
;MKIKGYLGHIKVDNNWDINEKVNVPDELLSILKFNVEKGNQEAKELGFNRMNGFAMMGSKKSLAFMKGEVVMVETDKADWQELFVHYVYMKGWLALGIGILILSIILYYLSLDTSLLDYFAPLPRLFVPTILLLISLVMIPASKTRYTYRL
;
A
#
# COMPACT_ATOMS: atom_id res chain seq x y z
N MET A 1 0.71 8.53 -7.64
CA MET A 1 -0.76 8.67 -7.55
C MET A 1 -1.01 10.04 -6.96
N LYS A 2 -1.79 10.91 -7.61
CA LYS A 2 -2.04 12.29 -7.11
C LYS A 2 -3.28 12.24 -6.22
N ILE A 3 -3.14 12.54 -4.94
CA ILE A 3 -4.27 12.64 -4.00
C ILE A 3 -5.02 13.94 -4.32
N LYS A 4 -6.32 13.87 -4.57
CA LYS A 4 -7.14 15.07 -4.81
C LYS A 4 -7.21 15.93 -3.54
N GLY A 5 -7.07 17.25 -3.72
CA GLY A 5 -7.05 18.19 -2.60
C GLY A 5 -5.80 18.12 -1.72
N TYR A 6 -4.71 17.49 -2.18
CA TYR A 6 -3.46 17.39 -1.42
C TYR A 6 -2.89 18.77 -1.05
N LEU A 7 -2.68 18.98 0.25
CA LEU A 7 -2.10 20.21 0.80
C LEU A 7 -0.65 20.02 1.27
N GLY A 8 -0.33 18.84 1.78
CA GLY A 8 0.97 18.55 2.37
C GLY A 8 1.01 17.20 3.06
N HIS A 9 2.21 16.73 3.41
CA HIS A 9 2.39 15.52 4.20
C HIS A 9 3.59 15.61 5.15
N ILE A 10 3.57 14.78 6.18
CA ILE A 10 4.70 14.51 7.07
C ILE A 10 4.89 13.00 7.14
N LYS A 11 6.11 12.52 6.93
CA LYS A 11 6.49 11.13 7.13
C LYS A 11 7.43 11.02 8.31
N VAL A 12 7.06 10.19 9.26
CA VAL A 12 7.79 9.92 10.50
C VAL A 12 8.31 8.50 10.52
N ASP A 13 9.43 8.27 11.19
CA ASP A 13 9.95 6.94 11.49
C ASP A 13 9.31 6.35 12.78
N ASN A 14 9.81 5.20 13.23
CA ASN A 14 9.34 4.56 14.46
C ASN A 14 9.71 5.34 15.74
N ASN A 15 10.70 6.22 15.68
CA ASN A 15 11.17 7.08 16.76
C ASN A 15 10.49 8.47 16.75
N TRP A 16 9.57 8.71 15.81
CA TRP A 16 8.94 10.01 15.54
C TRP A 16 9.87 11.08 14.93
N ASP A 17 10.97 10.65 14.35
CA ASP A 17 11.86 11.53 13.59
C ASP A 17 11.29 11.78 12.19
N ILE A 18 11.41 13.03 11.72
CA ILE A 18 10.85 13.46 10.43
C ILE A 18 11.77 12.97 9.30
N ASN A 19 11.26 12.06 8.48
CA ASN A 19 11.91 11.62 7.25
C ASN A 19 11.61 12.55 6.06
N GLU A 20 10.35 13.02 5.97
CA GLU A 20 9.89 13.87 4.88
C GLU A 20 8.83 14.84 5.38
N LYS A 21 8.90 16.10 4.97
CA LYS A 21 7.93 17.15 5.34
C LYS A 21 7.69 18.07 4.16
N VAL A 22 6.43 18.22 3.77
CA VAL A 22 6.03 19.09 2.66
C VAL A 22 4.84 19.93 3.09
N ASN A 23 5.04 21.25 3.20
CA ASN A 23 3.97 22.26 3.32
C ASN A 23 3.01 22.07 4.53
N VAL A 24 3.56 21.68 5.69
CA VAL A 24 2.81 21.46 6.95
C VAL A 24 3.54 22.14 8.12
N PRO A 25 2.85 22.67 9.15
CA PRO A 25 3.49 23.26 10.34
C PRO A 25 4.24 22.22 11.20
N ASP A 26 5.33 22.64 11.86
CA ASP A 26 6.08 21.78 12.80
C ASP A 26 5.26 21.36 14.02
N GLU A 27 4.37 22.22 14.49
CA GLU A 27 3.45 21.94 15.59
C GLU A 27 2.53 20.75 15.33
N LEU A 28 2.31 20.39 14.05
CA LEU A 28 1.50 19.21 13.74
C LEU A 28 2.15 17.93 14.28
N LEU A 29 3.49 17.83 14.29
CA LEU A 29 4.18 16.63 14.75
C LEU A 29 3.91 16.34 16.24
N SER A 30 3.96 17.37 17.10
CA SER A 30 3.71 17.20 18.53
C SER A 30 2.25 16.81 18.80
N ILE A 31 1.30 17.42 18.07
CA ILE A 31 -0.12 17.08 18.13
C ILE A 31 -0.36 15.64 17.66
N LEU A 32 0.30 15.20 16.58
CA LEU A 32 0.19 13.84 16.07
C LEU A 32 0.73 12.81 17.06
N LYS A 33 1.91 13.08 17.64
CA LYS A 33 2.53 12.22 18.65
C LYS A 33 1.60 12.02 19.84
N PHE A 34 1.06 13.12 20.37
CA PHE A 34 0.10 13.07 21.48
C PHE A 34 -1.15 12.25 21.13
N ASN A 35 -1.76 12.47 19.96
CA ASN A 35 -2.96 11.74 19.55
C ASN A 35 -2.72 10.24 19.34
N VAL A 36 -1.57 9.86 18.77
CA VAL A 36 -1.22 8.44 18.61
C VAL A 36 -0.93 7.79 19.95
N GLU A 37 -0.19 8.44 20.83
CA GLU A 37 0.10 7.91 22.17
C GLU A 37 -1.19 7.71 22.97
N LYS A 38 -2.05 8.75 23.03
CA LYS A 38 -3.33 8.66 23.72
C LYS A 38 -4.24 7.60 23.11
N GLY A 39 -4.39 7.57 21.80
CA GLY A 39 -5.25 6.56 21.17
C GLY A 39 -4.67 5.14 21.24
N ASN A 40 -3.35 4.97 21.39
CA ASN A 40 -2.75 3.67 21.71
C ASN A 40 -3.02 3.24 23.15
N GLN A 41 -3.09 4.19 24.10
CA GLN A 41 -3.53 3.90 25.47
C GLN A 41 -4.99 3.42 25.48
N GLU A 42 -5.88 4.16 24.82
CA GLU A 42 -7.29 3.79 24.68
C GLU A 42 -7.46 2.43 23.96
N ALA A 43 -6.67 2.18 22.91
CA ALA A 43 -6.69 0.89 22.21
C ALA A 43 -6.30 -0.28 23.14
N LYS A 44 -5.29 -0.09 23.98
CA LYS A 44 -4.87 -1.11 24.97
C LYS A 44 -5.93 -1.36 26.04
N GLU A 45 -6.59 -0.31 26.51
CA GLU A 45 -7.72 -0.44 27.46
C GLU A 45 -8.86 -1.26 26.87
N LEU A 46 -9.08 -1.16 25.56
CA LEU A 46 -10.08 -1.92 24.80
C LEU A 46 -9.60 -3.33 24.39
N GLY A 47 -8.39 -3.75 24.78
CA GLY A 47 -7.82 -5.06 24.46
C GLY A 47 -7.16 -5.17 23.08
N PHE A 48 -6.98 -4.05 22.36
CA PHE A 48 -6.24 -3.99 21.11
C PHE A 48 -4.76 -3.68 21.35
N ASN A 49 -3.87 -4.12 20.45
CA ASN A 49 -2.43 -3.98 20.64
C ASN A 49 -1.94 -2.54 20.35
N ARG A 50 -2.43 -1.94 19.25
CA ARG A 50 -2.11 -0.57 18.82
C ARG A 50 -3.14 -0.06 17.81
N MET A 51 -3.20 1.25 17.65
CA MET A 51 -3.97 1.90 16.59
C MET A 51 -3.24 1.77 15.24
N ASN A 52 -3.96 1.35 14.20
CA ASN A 52 -3.40 1.23 12.84
C ASN A 52 -3.30 2.58 12.12
N GLY A 53 -4.08 3.56 12.55
CA GLY A 53 -4.15 4.91 11.99
C GLY A 53 -5.44 5.60 12.39
N PHE A 54 -5.56 6.89 12.08
CA PHE A 54 -6.77 7.68 12.32
C PHE A 54 -6.96 8.72 11.22
N ALA A 55 -8.19 9.21 11.06
CA ALA A 55 -8.50 10.34 10.21
C ALA A 55 -9.30 11.36 11.02
N MET A 56 -8.97 12.65 10.88
CA MET A 56 -9.77 13.74 11.41
C MET A 56 -10.32 14.56 10.25
N MET A 57 -11.65 14.63 10.20
CA MET A 57 -12.37 15.39 9.20
C MET A 57 -12.70 16.77 9.75
N GLY A 58 -12.04 17.81 9.26
CA GLY A 58 -12.32 19.20 9.63
C GLY A 58 -13.21 19.90 8.60
N SER A 59 -13.70 21.09 8.92
CA SER A 59 -14.60 21.86 8.03
C SER A 59 -13.94 22.36 6.75
N LYS A 60 -12.63 22.68 6.78
CA LYS A 60 -11.85 23.15 5.62
C LYS A 60 -10.69 22.24 5.26
N LYS A 61 -10.02 21.68 6.27
CA LYS A 61 -8.87 20.80 6.12
C LYS A 61 -9.14 19.53 6.89
N SER A 62 -8.79 18.42 6.26
CA SER A 62 -8.83 17.09 6.85
C SER A 62 -7.44 16.50 6.88
N LEU A 63 -7.20 15.61 7.83
CA LEU A 63 -5.93 14.93 7.99
C LEU A 63 -6.17 13.43 8.17
N ALA A 64 -5.27 12.63 7.61
CA ALA A 64 -5.21 11.21 7.84
C ALA A 64 -3.80 10.84 8.28
N PHE A 65 -3.69 9.91 9.21
CA PHE A 65 -2.46 9.32 9.66
C PHE A 65 -2.54 7.81 9.55
N MET A 66 -1.61 7.20 8.83
CA MET A 66 -1.49 5.75 8.75
C MET A 66 -0.05 5.35 8.41
N LYS A 67 0.44 4.25 9.01
CA LYS A 67 1.78 3.69 8.73
C LYS A 67 2.94 4.70 8.79
N GLY A 68 2.88 5.67 9.72
CA GLY A 68 3.95 6.68 9.86
C GLY A 68 3.89 7.81 8.83
N GLU A 69 2.82 7.95 8.05
CA GLU A 69 2.63 9.06 7.12
C GLU A 69 1.33 9.80 7.41
N VAL A 70 1.43 11.12 7.55
CA VAL A 70 0.29 12.03 7.68
C VAL A 70 0.09 12.76 6.38
N VAL A 71 -1.11 12.67 5.82
CA VAL A 71 -1.51 13.44 4.64
C VAL A 71 -2.58 14.44 5.03
N MET A 72 -2.36 15.69 4.67
CA MET A 72 -3.34 16.78 4.82
C MET A 72 -4.01 17.05 3.47
N VAL A 73 -5.34 17.13 3.49
CA VAL A 73 -6.16 17.36 2.30
C VAL A 73 -7.23 18.41 2.54
N GLU A 74 -7.64 19.11 1.49
CA GLU A 74 -8.84 19.96 1.49
C GLU A 74 -10.09 19.07 1.60
N THR A 75 -10.93 19.32 2.61
CA THR A 75 -12.08 18.44 2.92
C THR A 75 -13.08 18.33 1.77
N ASP A 76 -13.28 19.42 1.02
CA ASP A 76 -14.24 19.54 -0.09
C ASP A 76 -13.81 18.78 -1.35
N LYS A 77 -12.51 18.56 -1.53
CA LYS A 77 -11.93 17.86 -2.70
C LYS A 77 -11.34 16.49 -2.38
N ALA A 78 -11.27 16.13 -1.10
CA ALA A 78 -10.66 14.89 -0.66
C ALA A 78 -11.48 13.66 -1.09
N ASP A 79 -10.86 12.79 -1.87
CA ASP A 79 -11.35 11.43 -2.09
C ASP A 79 -10.72 10.50 -1.06
N TRP A 80 -11.48 10.19 0.00
CA TRP A 80 -11.05 9.31 1.07
C TRP A 80 -10.66 7.93 0.56
N GLN A 81 -11.31 7.42 -0.50
CA GLN A 81 -10.97 6.14 -1.08
C GLN A 81 -9.57 6.16 -1.71
N GLU A 82 -9.24 7.20 -2.49
CA GLU A 82 -7.89 7.37 -3.06
C GLU A 82 -6.83 7.49 -1.95
N LEU A 83 -7.15 8.20 -0.88
CA LEU A 83 -6.25 8.43 0.26
C LEU A 83 -5.97 7.11 1.01
N PHE A 84 -6.98 6.27 1.23
CA PHE A 84 -6.77 4.94 1.79
C PHE A 84 -5.97 4.03 0.86
N VAL A 85 -6.23 4.08 -0.45
CA VAL A 85 -5.45 3.29 -1.42
C VAL A 85 -3.99 3.71 -1.40
N HIS A 86 -3.67 5.01 -1.27
CA HIS A 86 -2.29 5.49 -1.13
C HIS A 86 -1.54 4.82 0.02
N TYR A 87 -2.17 4.68 1.19
CA TYR A 87 -1.56 4.02 2.35
C TYR A 87 -1.46 2.50 2.26
N VAL A 88 -2.39 1.86 1.55
CA VAL A 88 -2.47 0.40 1.46
C VAL A 88 -1.65 -0.13 0.28
N TYR A 89 -1.37 0.73 -0.71
CA TYR A 89 -0.69 0.33 -1.93
C TYR A 89 0.71 -0.23 -1.68
N MET A 90 0.86 -1.54 -1.88
CA MET A 90 2.12 -2.24 -1.73
C MET A 90 2.87 -2.28 -3.06
N LYS A 91 3.71 -1.26 -3.31
CA LYS A 91 4.55 -1.16 -4.51
C LYS A 91 5.35 -2.44 -4.78
N GLY A 92 5.87 -3.08 -3.72
CA GLY A 92 6.63 -4.34 -3.83
C GLY A 92 5.78 -5.50 -4.35
N TRP A 93 4.53 -5.63 -3.90
CA TRP A 93 3.61 -6.67 -4.38
C TRP A 93 3.22 -6.45 -5.84
N LEU A 94 3.04 -5.19 -6.26
CA LEU A 94 2.83 -4.89 -7.68
C LEU A 94 4.07 -5.27 -8.51
N ALA A 95 5.26 -4.83 -8.09
CA ALA A 95 6.49 -5.10 -8.81
C ALA A 95 6.75 -6.61 -8.95
N LEU A 96 6.53 -7.37 -7.88
CA LEU A 96 6.67 -8.82 -7.88
C LEU A 96 5.63 -9.49 -8.79
N GLY A 97 4.37 -9.04 -8.74
CA GLY A 97 3.32 -9.52 -9.65
C GLY A 97 3.65 -9.27 -11.13
N ILE A 98 4.15 -8.08 -11.48
CA ILE A 98 4.58 -7.75 -12.84
C ILE A 98 5.79 -8.62 -13.24
N GLY A 99 6.76 -8.80 -12.36
CA GLY A 99 7.93 -9.65 -12.62
C GLY A 99 7.55 -11.10 -12.91
N ILE A 100 6.64 -11.67 -12.11
CA ILE A 100 6.11 -13.02 -12.33
C ILE A 100 5.36 -13.11 -13.68
N LEU A 101 4.58 -12.09 -14.04
CA LEU A 101 3.86 -12.05 -15.31
C LEU A 101 4.83 -12.10 -16.50
N ILE A 102 5.88 -11.28 -16.47
CA ILE A 102 6.91 -11.26 -17.52
C ILE A 102 7.61 -12.62 -17.60
N LEU A 103 7.97 -13.20 -16.45
CA LEU A 103 8.60 -14.52 -16.40
C LEU A 103 7.68 -15.61 -16.97
N SER A 104 6.38 -15.57 -16.66
CA SER A 104 5.38 -16.49 -17.21
C SER A 104 5.31 -16.39 -18.74
N ILE A 105 5.31 -15.17 -19.29
CA ILE A 105 5.30 -14.93 -20.74
C ILE A 105 6.58 -15.49 -21.40
N ILE A 106 7.75 -15.25 -20.80
CA ILE A 106 9.02 -15.79 -21.31
C ILE A 106 8.99 -17.32 -21.31
N LEU A 107 8.49 -17.95 -20.24
CA LEU A 107 8.39 -19.41 -20.17
C LEU A 107 7.38 -19.98 -21.17
N TYR A 108 6.28 -19.29 -21.44
CA TYR A 108 5.35 -19.65 -22.53
C TYR A 108 6.04 -19.61 -23.89
N TYR A 109 6.79 -18.53 -24.16
CA TYR A 109 7.56 -18.40 -25.39
C TYR A 109 8.58 -19.54 -25.55
N LEU A 110 9.35 -19.83 -24.50
CA LEU A 110 10.31 -20.94 -24.51
C LEU A 110 9.63 -22.30 -24.68
N SER A 111 8.44 -22.50 -24.11
CA SER A 111 7.70 -23.76 -24.18
C SER A 111 7.10 -24.05 -25.55
N LEU A 112 6.72 -23.02 -26.30
CA LEU A 112 5.97 -23.16 -27.56
C LEU A 112 6.82 -22.92 -28.79
N ASP A 113 7.81 -22.02 -28.70
CA ASP A 113 8.55 -21.48 -29.84
C ASP A 113 10.04 -21.86 -29.83
N THR A 114 10.49 -22.63 -28.84
CA THR A 114 11.89 -23.08 -28.75
C THR A 114 12.00 -24.55 -28.37
N SER A 115 13.10 -25.19 -28.78
CA SER A 115 13.43 -26.57 -28.42
C SER A 115 14.10 -26.72 -27.03
N LEU A 116 14.32 -25.61 -26.32
CA LEU A 116 15.02 -25.60 -25.02
C LEU A 116 14.31 -26.45 -23.95
N LEU A 117 12.99 -26.63 -24.08
CA LEU A 117 12.17 -27.39 -23.16
C LEU A 117 11.71 -28.73 -23.75
N ASP A 118 12.31 -29.17 -24.88
CA ASP A 118 11.85 -30.36 -25.60
C ASP A 118 12.02 -31.67 -24.82
N TYR A 119 12.87 -31.68 -23.81
CA TYR A 119 13.05 -32.79 -22.89
C TYR A 119 11.79 -33.14 -22.07
N PHE A 120 10.88 -32.18 -21.85
CA PHE A 120 9.62 -32.42 -21.14
C PHE A 120 8.50 -32.77 -22.12
N ALA A 121 7.44 -33.48 -21.68
CA ALA A 121 6.25 -33.63 -22.51
C ALA A 121 5.49 -32.29 -22.67
N PRO A 122 4.70 -32.07 -23.75
CA PRO A 122 4.09 -30.77 -24.05
C PRO A 122 3.18 -30.21 -22.94
N LEU A 123 2.37 -31.05 -22.29
CA LEU A 123 1.49 -30.61 -21.18
C LEU A 123 2.30 -30.09 -19.96
N PRO A 124 3.26 -30.86 -19.41
CA PRO A 124 4.13 -30.40 -18.32
C PRO A 124 4.80 -29.05 -18.56
N ARG A 125 5.22 -28.74 -19.79
CA ARG A 125 5.88 -27.47 -20.13
C ARG A 125 4.98 -26.25 -19.90
N LEU A 126 3.67 -26.42 -20.00
CA LEU A 126 2.69 -25.34 -19.84
C LEU A 126 2.22 -25.17 -18.39
N PHE A 127 2.40 -26.16 -17.51
CA PHE A 127 1.93 -26.08 -16.13
C PHE A 127 2.59 -24.94 -15.34
N VAL A 128 3.93 -24.88 -15.36
CA VAL A 128 4.69 -23.85 -14.65
C VAL A 128 4.33 -22.43 -15.10
N PRO A 129 4.36 -22.08 -16.41
CA PRO A 129 3.98 -20.75 -16.85
C PRO A 129 2.50 -20.44 -16.55
N THR A 130 1.59 -21.42 -16.59
CA THR A 130 0.18 -21.23 -16.22
C THR A 130 0.02 -20.90 -14.73
N ILE A 131 0.69 -21.63 -13.84
CA ILE A 131 0.63 -21.35 -12.39
C ILE A 131 1.17 -19.96 -12.09
N LEU A 132 2.30 -19.58 -12.69
CA LEU A 132 2.88 -18.24 -12.54
C LEU A 132 1.94 -17.15 -13.06
N LEU A 133 1.26 -17.39 -14.19
CA LEU A 133 0.25 -16.48 -14.71
C LEU A 133 -0.87 -16.25 -13.69
N LEU A 134 -1.44 -17.33 -13.14
CA LEU A 134 -2.50 -17.25 -12.14
C LEU A 134 -2.04 -16.48 -10.88
N ILE A 135 -0.83 -16.75 -10.39
CA ILE A 135 -0.26 -16.02 -9.25
C ILE A 135 -0.14 -14.52 -9.58
N SER A 136 0.37 -14.17 -10.75
CA SER A 136 0.51 -12.76 -11.16
C SER A 136 -0.84 -12.04 -11.27
N LEU A 137 -1.86 -12.72 -11.83
CA LEU A 137 -3.21 -12.22 -11.99
C LEU A 137 -3.91 -11.97 -10.66
N VAL A 138 -3.55 -12.71 -9.61
CA VAL A 138 -4.03 -12.45 -8.25
C VAL A 138 -3.21 -11.34 -7.58
N MET A 139 -1.88 -11.37 -7.70
CA MET A 139 -0.98 -10.43 -7.01
C MET A 139 -1.15 -8.98 -7.46
N ILE A 140 -1.28 -8.73 -8.77
CA ILE A 140 -1.40 -7.38 -9.33
C ILE A 140 -2.62 -6.63 -8.78
N PRO A 141 -3.87 -7.15 -8.88
CA PRO A 141 -5.02 -6.45 -8.33
C PRO A 141 -4.94 -6.38 -6.80
N ALA A 142 -4.49 -7.45 -6.14
CA ALA A 142 -4.39 -7.48 -4.69
C ALA A 142 -3.41 -6.44 -4.12
N SER A 143 -2.39 -6.02 -4.88
CA SER A 143 -1.50 -4.90 -4.50
C SER A 143 -2.23 -3.57 -4.24
N LYS A 144 -3.47 -3.44 -4.75
CA LYS A 144 -4.35 -2.28 -4.57
C LYS A 144 -5.55 -2.55 -3.65
N THR A 145 -5.77 -3.80 -3.21
CA THR A 145 -7.02 -4.14 -2.50
C THR A 145 -6.97 -3.93 -0.99
N ARG A 146 -8.14 -3.53 -0.45
CA ARG A 146 -8.49 -3.36 0.96
C ARG A 146 -8.21 -4.55 1.88
N TYR A 147 -7.89 -5.74 1.38
CA TYR A 147 -7.78 -6.96 2.20
C TYR A 147 -6.69 -6.85 3.27
N THR A 148 -5.63 -6.08 3.04
CA THR A 148 -4.57 -5.81 4.03
C THR A 148 -5.06 -5.01 5.24
N TYR A 149 -6.24 -4.37 5.19
CA TYR A 149 -6.77 -3.57 6.30
C TYR A 149 -7.77 -4.31 7.21
N ARG A 150 -8.27 -5.49 6.80
CA ARG A 150 -9.27 -6.25 7.59
C ARG A 150 -8.66 -7.27 8.57
N LEU A 151 -7.34 -7.23 8.77
CA LEU A 151 -6.61 -8.06 9.76
C LEU A 151 -5.92 -7.15 10.77
#